data_AF-A0A964LQ33-F1
#
_entry.id   AF-A0A964LQ33-F1
#
_cell.length_a   1.000
_cell.length_b   1.000
_cell.length_c   1.000
_cell.angle_alpha   90.00
_cell.angle_beta   90.00
_cell.angle_gamma   90.00
#
_symmetry.space_group_name_H-M   'P 1'
#
loop_
_entity.id
_entity.type
_entity.pdbx_description
1 polymer ?
#
loop_
_entity_poly.entity_id
_entity_poly.type
_entity_poly.pdbx_seq_one_letter_code
_entity_poly.pdbx_strand_id
1 'polypeptide(L)' 'MIKQSDIFILLAVAISFALSGFLWFSGQREEGLFTALWVPSILCFGIYFKLMAQSGSRA' A
#
# COMPACT_ATOMS: atom_id res chain seq x y z
N MET A 1 2.64 -1.73 -18.82
CA MET A 1 3.48 -2.85 -18.34
C MET A 1 3.66 -2.66 -16.84
N ILE A 2 3.25 -3.64 -16.03
CA ILE A 2 3.49 -3.61 -14.59
C ILE A 2 5.01 -3.64 -14.39
N LYS A 3 5.57 -2.60 -13.79
CA LYS A 3 7.01 -2.54 -13.51
C LYS A 3 7.30 -3.29 -12.21
N GLN A 4 8.53 -3.73 -12.02
CA GLN A 4 8.99 -4.35 -10.77
C GLN A 4 8.58 -3.52 -9.53
N SER A 5 8.64 -2.19 -9.64
CA SER A 5 8.23 -1.24 -8.60
C SER A 5 6.75 -1.32 -8.23
N ASP A 6 5.86 -1.55 -9.20
CA ASP A 6 4.42 -1.71 -8.96
C ASP A 6 4.16 -2.98 -8.13
N ILE A 7 4.93 -4.05 -8.38
CA ILE A 7 4.82 -5.32 -7.65
C ILE A 7 5.27 -5.14 -6.19
N PHE A 8 6.37 -4.43 -5.95
CA PHE A 8 6.82 -4.14 -4.58
C PHE A 8 5.76 -3.36 -3.78
N ILE A 9 5.09 -2.40 -4.40
CA ILE A 9 4.06 -1.62 -3.69
C ILE A 9 2.80 -2.45 -3.47
N LEU A 10 2.34 -3.22 -4.45
CA LEU A 10 1.20 -4.13 -4.27
C LEU A 10 1.48 -5.17 -3.19
N LEU A 11 2.71 -5.67 -3.10
CA LEU A 11 3.13 -6.60 -2.05
C LEU A 11 3.16 -5.92 -0.68
N ALA A 12 3.63 -4.68 -0.58
CA ALA A 12 3.57 -3.89 0.66
C ALA A 12 2.11 -3.63 1.12
N VAL A 13 1.21 -3.33 0.18
CA VAL A 13 -0.24 -3.17 0.45
C VAL A 13 -0.83 -4.50 0.96
N ALA A 14 -0.51 -5.62 0.32
CA ALA A 14 -0.98 -6.94 0.72
C ALA A 14 -0.51 -7.33 2.13
N ILE A 15 0.76 -7.07 2.46
CA ILE A 15 1.30 -7.32 3.80
C ILE A 15 0.62 -6.42 4.84
N SER A 16 0.44 -5.13 4.55
CA SER A 16 -0.24 -4.19 5.44
C SER A 16 -1.69 -4.62 5.74
N PHE A 17 -2.41 -5.06 4.70
CA PHE A 17 -3.77 -5.59 4.83
C PHE A 17 -3.81 -6.88 5.65
N ALA A 18 -2.91 -7.83 5.39
CA ALA A 18 -2.82 -9.07 6.15
C ALA A 18 -2.51 -8.82 7.63
N LEU A 19 -1.61 -7.88 7.92
CA LEU A 19 -1.26 -7.49 9.29
C LEU A 19 -2.45 -6.85 10.01
N SER A 20 -3.16 -5.93 9.36
CA SER A 20 -4.38 -5.32 9.89
C SER A 20 -5.45 -6.37 10.20
N GLY A 21 -5.67 -7.33 9.29
CA GLY A 21 -6.55 -8.46 9.53
C GLY A 21 -6.10 -9.32 10.72
N PHE A 22 -4.82 -9.64 10.81
CA PHE A 22 -4.26 -10.41 11.92
C PHE A 22 -4.47 -9.71 13.28
N LEU A 23 -4.18 -8.41 13.35
CA LEU A 23 -4.40 -7.57 14.53
C LEU A 23 -5.88 -7.55 14.94
N TRP A 24 -6.78 -7.37 13.97
CA TRP A 24 -8.22 -7.38 14.20
C TRP A 24 -8.73 -8.69 14.80
N PHE A 25 -8.26 -9.84 14.30
CA PHE A 25 -8.63 -11.16 14.83
C PHE A 25 -7.93 -11.49 16.14
N SER A 26 -6.78 -10.87 16.45
CA SER A 26 -6.07 -11.03 17.73
C SER A 26 -6.72 -10.28 18.90
N GLY A 27 -7.75 -9.47 18.65
CA GLY A 27 -8.45 -8.67 19.66
C GLY A 27 -7.94 -7.23 19.80
N GLN A 28 -6.83 -6.89 19.12
CA GLN A 28 -6.24 -5.56 19.03
C GLN A 28 -6.95 -4.72 17.94
N ARG A 29 -8.19 -4.33 18.23
CA ARG A 29 -9.08 -3.67 17.25
C ARG A 29 -8.64 -2.25 16.90
N GLU A 30 -8.14 -1.50 17.87
CA GLU A 30 -7.69 -0.11 17.66
C GLU A 30 -6.41 -0.09 16.81
N GLU A 31 -5.44 -0.96 17.09
CA GLU A 31 -4.22 -1.10 16.30
C GLU A 31 -4.53 -1.65 14.90
N GLY A 32 -5.48 -2.58 14.80
CA GLY A 32 -5.98 -3.11 13.53
C GLY A 32 -6.63 -2.04 12.64
N LEU A 33 -7.44 -1.14 13.22
CA LEU A 33 -8.03 0.01 12.53
C LEU A 33 -6.99 1.03 12.09
N PHE A 34 -6.02 1.34 12.96
CA PHE A 34 -4.92 2.25 12.64
C PHE A 34 -4.10 1.74 11.44
N THR A 35 -3.76 0.45 11.43
CA THR A 35 -3.05 -0.18 10.32
C THR A 35 -3.92 -0.32 9.06
N ALA A 36 -5.23 -0.53 9.19
CA ALA A 36 -6.16 -0.53 8.05
C ALA A 36 -6.17 0.82 7.31
N LEU A 37 -6.07 1.94 8.03
CA LEU A 37 -6.01 3.29 7.46
C LEU A 37 -4.74 3.53 6.63
N TRP A 38 -3.67 2.78 6.90
CA TRP A 38 -2.41 2.92 6.16
C TRP A 38 -2.46 2.20 4.81
N VAL A 39 -3.28 1.17 4.65
CA VAL A 39 -3.46 0.43 3.38
C VAL A 39 -3.78 1.36 2.19
N PRO A 40 -4.80 2.24 2.24
CA PRO A 40 -5.08 3.16 1.14
C PRO A 40 -3.97 4.21 0.95
N SER A 41 -3.28 4.62 2.02
CA SER A 41 -2.17 5.57 1.95
C SER A 41 -0.98 5.01 1.15
N ILE A 42 -0.62 3.74 1.37
CA ILE A 42 0.44 3.05 0.63
C ILE A 42 0.06 2.89 -0.85
N LEU A 43 -1.22 2.58 -1.13
CA LEU A 43 -1.72 2.45 -2.50
C LEU A 43 -1.65 3.79 -3.25
N CYS A 44 -2.10 4.88 -2.63
CA CYS A 44 -2.00 6.24 -3.18
C CYS A 44 -0.54 6.65 -3.42
N PHE A 45 0.37 6.31 -2.51
CA PHE A 45 1.80 6.57 -2.67
C PHE A 45 2.37 5.85 -3.90
N GLY A 46 1.97 4.60 -4.15
CA GLY A 46 2.37 3.89 -5.37
C GLY A 46 1.85 4.49 -6.65
N ILE A 47 0.59 4.90 -6.66
CA ILE A 47 -0.03 5.59 -7.81
C ILE A 47 0.71 6.91 -8.08
N TYR A 48 1.02 7.68 -7.04
CA TYR A 48 1.79 8.92 -7.15
C TYR A 48 3.17 8.71 -7.76
N PHE A 49 3.94 7.74 -7.25
CA PHE A 49 5.27 7.42 -7.79
C PHE A 49 5.21 7.00 -9.25
N LYS A 50 4.20 6.20 -9.62
CA LYS A 50 3.98 5.78 -11.00
C LYS A 50 3.65 6.97 -11.91
N LEU A 51 2.79 7.88 -11.44
CA LEU A 51 2.42 9.09 -12.16
C LEU A 51 3.63 10.00 -12.37
N MET A 52 4.46 10.22 -11.34
CA MET A 52 5.70 10.99 -11.46
C MET A 52 6.67 10.37 -12.46
N ALA A 53 6.89 9.04 -12.38
CA ALA A 53 7.76 8.33 -13.30
C ALA A 53 7.27 8.41 -14.77
N GLN A 54 5.96 8.53 -14.98
CA GLN A 54 5.37 8.72 -16.30
C GLN A 54 5.44 10.18 -16.78
N SER A 55 5.30 11.15 -15.86
CA SER A 55 5.40 12.58 -16.17
C SER A 55 6.83 13.00 -16.53
N GLY A 56 7.85 12.45 -15.86
CA GLY A 56 9.26 12.73 -16.16
C GLY A 56 9.75 12.15 -17.50
N SER A 57 9.02 11.20 -18.09
CA SER A 57 9.35 10.62 -19.40
C SER A 57 8.76 11.41 -20.59
N ARG A 58 7.94 12.43 -20.33
CA ARG A 58 7.28 13.27 -21.35
C ARG A 58 7.92 14.65 -21.52
N ALA A 59 8.95 14.98 -20.73
CA ALA A 59 9.79 16.16 -20.89
C ALA A 59 11.11 15.76 -21.55
#